data_AF-K4KL77-F1
#
_entry.id   AF-K4KL77-F1
#
_cell.length_a   1.000
_cell.length_b   1.000
_cell.length_c   1.000
_cell.angle_alpha   90.00
_cell.angle_beta   90.00
_cell.angle_gamma   90.00
#
_symmetry.space_group_name_H-M   'P 1'
#
loop_
_entity.id
_entity.type
_entity.pdbx_description
1 polymer ?
#
loop_
_entity_poly.entity_id
_entity_poly.type
_entity_poly.pdbx_seq_one_letter_code
_entity_poly.pdbx_strand_id
1 'polypeptide(L)'
;MNRIDSIIHDIRRAISEVAEDFYSETKDLVKFLDVADEHTYSSVIDSFYLLEDTQLAKHEFENTDFINESFGRLYLMFHGVLNSCYMQQQALLVICQKLGIDQNIKEIKEIEVVAYRNDFSAHSPNRGRGKSEHSYILDRHAMREAKVKGYTANHETGFIFREANIYSLISSWDIVLERQLQLVAERVLNSKT
;
A
#
# COMPACT_ATOMS: atom_id res chain seq x y z
N MET A 1 -2.18 4.33 18.25
CA MET A 1 -1.40 3.67 17.20
C MET A 1 -2.18 2.45 16.76
N ASN A 2 -2.54 2.34 15.48
CA ASN A 2 -3.31 1.18 15.03
C ASN A 2 -2.40 -0.07 15.07
N ARG A 3 -2.97 -1.27 14.86
CA ARG A 3 -2.22 -2.53 14.92
C ARG A 3 -1.08 -2.58 13.89
N ILE A 4 -1.33 -2.08 12.67
CA ILE A 4 -0.36 -2.05 11.58
C ILE A 4 0.84 -1.18 11.93
N ASP A 5 0.61 0.05 12.39
CA ASP A 5 1.64 0.98 12.85
C ASP A 5 2.49 0.35 13.95
N SER A 6 1.84 -0.38 14.86
CA SER A 6 2.52 -1.07 15.97
C SER A 6 3.47 -2.15 15.48
N ILE A 7 3.04 -2.98 14.53
CA ILE A 7 3.87 -4.03 13.93
C ILE A 7 5.06 -3.42 13.18
N ILE A 8 4.82 -2.39 12.36
CA ILE A 8 5.88 -1.71 11.61
C ILE A 8 6.91 -1.10 12.59
N HIS A 9 6.42 -0.40 13.62
CA HIS A 9 7.26 0.19 14.65
C HIS A 9 8.11 -0.85 15.38
N ASP A 10 7.54 -1.99 15.77
CA ASP A 10 8.27 -3.03 16.49
C ASP A 10 9.38 -3.65 15.62
N ILE A 11 9.11 -3.91 14.34
CA ILE A 11 10.13 -4.38 13.39
C ILE A 11 11.24 -3.34 13.24
N ARG A 12 10.87 -2.08 13.03
CA ARG A 12 11.82 -0.98 12.83
C ARG A 12 12.67 -0.71 14.05
N ARG A 13 12.09 -0.75 15.24
CA ARG A 13 12.83 -0.66 16.51
C ARG A 13 13.86 -1.78 16.62
N ALA A 14 13.48 -3.03 16.31
CA ALA A 14 14.42 -4.15 16.38
C ALA A 14 15.60 -4.01 15.41
N ILE A 15 15.37 -3.43 14.22
CA ILE A 15 16.45 -3.12 13.26
C ILE A 15 17.34 -2.00 13.81
N SER A 16 16.75 -0.92 14.35
CA SER A 16 17.50 0.19 14.94
C SER A 16 18.35 -0.23 16.14
N GLU A 17 17.83 -1.13 16.99
CA GLU A 17 18.59 -1.70 18.13
C GLU A 17 19.90 -2.36 17.67
N VAL A 18 19.91 -3.00 16.50
CA VAL A 18 21.13 -3.59 15.92
C VAL A 18 22.05 -2.49 15.38
N ALA A 19 21.50 -1.45 14.74
CA ALA A 19 22.27 -0.36 14.16
C ALA A 19 22.91 0.58 15.21
N GLU A 20 22.31 0.68 16.40
CA GLU A 20 22.81 1.53 17.49
C GLU A 20 23.86 0.85 18.35
N ASP A 21 24.12 -0.45 18.16
CA ASP A 21 25.26 -1.11 18.81
C ASP A 21 26.57 -0.48 18.30
N PHE A 22 27.41 0.00 19.23
CA PHE A 22 28.63 0.77 18.96
C PHE A 22 29.63 0.03 18.05
N TYR A 23 29.47 -1.27 17.88
CA TYR A 23 30.29 -2.13 17.02
C TYR A 23 29.58 -2.64 15.77
N SER A 24 28.32 -2.24 15.54
CA SER A 24 27.57 -2.77 14.40
C SER A 24 28.13 -2.29 13.06
N GLU A 25 28.41 -3.25 12.19
CA GLU A 25 28.65 -3.00 10.77
C GLU A 25 27.36 -3.25 9.98
N THR A 26 27.25 -2.74 8.75
CA THR A 26 26.13 -3.07 7.84
C THR A 26 25.93 -4.58 7.69
N LYS A 27 27.00 -5.37 7.83
CA LYS A 27 26.94 -6.84 7.82
C LYS A 27 26.10 -7.42 8.96
N ASP A 28 26.06 -6.78 10.12
CA ASP A 28 25.24 -7.23 11.24
C ASP A 28 23.76 -7.02 10.95
N LEU A 29 23.41 -5.94 10.25
CA LEU A 29 22.06 -5.65 9.78
C LEU A 29 21.61 -6.60 8.66
N VAL A 30 22.51 -6.88 7.70
CA VAL A 30 22.32 -7.90 6.66
C VAL A 30 22.07 -9.27 7.28
N LYS A 31 22.88 -9.64 8.27
CA LYS A 31 22.74 -10.90 9.00
C LYS A 31 21.48 -10.94 9.86
N PHE A 32 21.11 -9.83 10.49
CA PHE A 32 19.93 -9.73 11.33
C PHE A 32 18.65 -9.98 10.53
N LEU A 33 18.52 -9.40 9.34
CA LEU A 33 17.41 -9.68 8.44
C LEU A 33 17.55 -11.00 7.68
N ASP A 34 18.71 -11.68 7.81
CA ASP A 34 19.05 -12.89 7.08
C ASP A 34 18.85 -12.73 5.56
N VAL A 35 19.45 -11.65 5.02
CA VAL A 35 19.40 -11.31 3.60
C VAL A 35 20.78 -11.44 2.95
N ALA A 36 20.82 -11.51 1.62
CA ALA A 36 22.03 -11.85 0.88
C ALA A 36 23.14 -10.80 0.95
N ASP A 37 22.77 -9.51 0.93
CA ASP A 37 23.71 -8.40 0.81
C ASP A 37 23.11 -7.08 1.30
N GLU A 38 23.98 -6.05 1.40
CA GLU A 38 23.61 -4.70 1.81
C GLU A 38 22.56 -4.07 0.87
N HIS A 39 22.61 -4.40 -0.42
CA HIS A 39 21.63 -3.89 -1.39
C HIS A 39 20.22 -4.41 -1.09
N THR A 40 20.12 -5.70 -0.76
CA THR A 40 18.86 -6.34 -0.36
C THR A 40 18.36 -5.80 0.96
N TYR A 41 19.26 -5.59 1.94
CA TYR A 41 18.94 -4.92 3.19
C TYR A 41 18.33 -3.54 2.94
N SER A 42 19.01 -2.67 2.18
CA SER A 42 18.52 -1.31 1.89
C SER A 42 17.14 -1.34 1.21
N SER A 43 16.93 -2.25 0.26
CA SER A 43 15.63 -2.41 -0.39
C SER A 43 14.50 -2.80 0.58
N VAL A 44 14.78 -3.60 1.60
CA VAL A 44 13.81 -3.95 2.65
C VAL A 44 13.54 -2.75 3.55
N ILE A 45 14.58 -2.00 3.93
CA ILE A 45 14.46 -0.81 4.76
C ILE A 45 13.66 0.31 4.07
N ASP A 46 13.97 0.61 2.81
CA ASP A 46 13.24 1.60 2.02
C ASP A 46 11.75 1.23 1.90
N SER A 47 11.46 -0.07 1.82
CA SER A 47 10.07 -0.56 1.79
C SER A 47 9.35 -0.32 3.11
N PHE A 48 10.02 -0.45 4.26
CA PHE A 48 9.40 -0.10 5.55
C PHE A 48 9.16 1.40 5.70
N TYR A 49 10.12 2.25 5.30
CA TYR A 49 9.88 3.71 5.28
C TYR A 49 8.68 4.06 4.40
N LEU A 50 8.55 3.40 3.24
CA LEU A 50 7.40 3.58 2.38
C LEU A 50 6.09 3.16 3.05
N LEU A 51 6.09 2.06 3.81
CA LEU A 51 4.92 1.64 4.60
C LEU A 51 4.54 2.68 5.67
N GLU A 52 5.52 3.25 6.38
CA GLU A 52 5.30 4.28 7.39
C GLU A 52 4.70 5.56 6.78
N ASP A 53 5.32 6.09 5.72
CA ASP A 53 4.87 7.32 5.03
C ASP A 53 3.45 7.17 4.47
N THR A 54 3.15 5.99 3.91
CA THR A 54 1.83 5.72 3.33
C THR A 54 0.77 5.44 4.38
N GLN A 55 1.13 4.89 5.55
CA GLN A 55 0.22 4.81 6.70
C GLN A 55 -0.15 6.21 7.19
N LEU A 56 0.81 7.13 7.31
CA LEU A 56 0.53 8.54 7.66
C LEU A 56 -0.48 9.18 6.70
N ALA A 57 -0.32 8.96 5.39
CA ALA A 57 -1.27 9.46 4.39
C ALA A 57 -2.67 8.86 4.53
N LYS A 58 -2.77 7.57 4.90
CA LYS A 58 -4.07 6.92 5.16
C LYS A 58 -4.74 7.47 6.42
N HIS A 59 -3.99 7.65 7.50
CA HIS A 59 -4.49 8.26 8.74
C HIS A 59 -5.07 9.65 8.48
N GLU A 60 -4.38 10.48 7.68
CA GLU A 60 -4.90 11.81 7.32
C GLU A 60 -6.21 11.71 6.53
N PHE A 61 -6.30 10.76 5.59
CA PHE A 61 -7.52 10.52 4.82
C PHE A 61 -8.71 10.10 5.70
N GLU A 62 -8.49 9.22 6.67
CA GLU A 62 -9.54 8.73 7.58
C GLU A 62 -10.14 9.83 8.46
N ASN A 63 -9.38 10.88 8.75
CA ASN A 63 -9.81 12.02 9.57
C ASN A 63 -10.45 13.16 8.76
N THR A 64 -10.70 12.95 7.47
CA THR A 64 -11.18 13.99 6.57
C THR A 64 -12.70 14.18 6.63
N ASP A 65 -13.15 15.44 6.70
CA ASP A 65 -14.56 15.79 6.52
C ASP A 65 -14.91 15.95 5.03
N PHE A 66 -15.44 14.90 4.40
CA PHE A 66 -15.77 14.96 2.98
C PHE A 66 -16.91 15.94 2.61
N ILE A 67 -17.75 16.33 3.58
CA ILE A 67 -18.94 17.14 3.30
C ILE A 67 -18.55 18.58 2.99
N ASN A 68 -17.59 19.13 3.72
CA ASN A 68 -17.22 20.54 3.61
C ASN A 68 -15.98 20.78 2.75
N GLU A 69 -15.28 19.73 2.33
CA GLU A 69 -14.08 19.87 1.51
C GLU A 69 -14.36 20.29 0.07
N SER A 70 -13.38 20.97 -0.55
CA SER A 70 -13.46 21.36 -1.96
C SER A 70 -13.29 20.13 -2.86
N PHE A 71 -13.92 20.11 -4.05
CA PHE A 71 -13.78 18.98 -4.97
C PHE A 71 -12.33 18.74 -5.40
N GLY A 72 -11.52 19.79 -5.53
CA GLY A 72 -10.09 19.65 -5.84
C GLY A 72 -9.33 18.94 -4.73
N ARG A 73 -9.62 19.28 -3.47
CA ARG A 73 -9.02 18.62 -2.31
C ARG A 73 -9.49 17.17 -2.19
N LEU A 74 -10.79 16.91 -2.29
CA LEU A 74 -11.32 15.54 -2.32
C LEU A 74 -10.67 14.69 -3.40
N TYR A 75 -10.51 15.23 -4.60
CA TYR A 75 -9.85 14.53 -5.70
C TYR A 75 -8.41 14.16 -5.36
N LEU A 76 -7.62 15.11 -4.83
CA LEU A 76 -6.25 14.84 -4.39
C LEU A 76 -6.19 13.79 -3.27
N MET A 77 -7.13 13.83 -2.33
CA MET A 77 -7.16 12.91 -1.18
C MET A 77 -7.52 11.49 -1.61
N PHE A 78 -8.53 11.32 -2.48
CA PHE A 78 -8.89 10.02 -3.04
C PHE A 78 -7.76 9.43 -3.88
N HIS A 79 -7.11 10.24 -4.71
CA HIS A 79 -5.93 9.79 -5.46
C HIS A 79 -4.77 9.43 -4.54
N GLY A 80 -4.55 10.24 -3.49
CA GLY A 80 -3.52 10.02 -2.48
C GLY A 80 -3.71 8.67 -1.79
N VAL A 81 -4.89 8.42 -1.21
CA VAL A 81 -5.13 7.19 -0.43
C VAL A 81 -5.10 5.92 -1.29
N LEU A 82 -5.62 5.99 -2.52
CA LEU A 82 -5.54 4.88 -3.47
C LEU A 82 -4.09 4.59 -3.88
N ASN A 83 -3.30 5.63 -4.14
CA ASN A 83 -1.86 5.49 -4.39
C ASN A 83 -1.11 4.95 -3.17
N SER A 84 -1.45 5.38 -1.96
CA SER A 84 -0.87 4.86 -0.72
C SER A 84 -1.09 3.37 -0.60
N CYS A 85 -2.31 2.87 -0.81
CA CYS A 85 -2.59 1.43 -0.78
C CYS A 85 -1.78 0.65 -1.83
N TYR A 86 -1.64 1.21 -3.04
CA TYR A 86 -0.80 0.61 -4.07
C TYR A 86 0.69 0.59 -3.69
N MET A 87 1.23 1.69 -3.16
CA MET A 87 2.62 1.76 -2.72
C MET A 87 2.89 0.80 -1.55
N GLN A 88 1.94 0.64 -0.63
CA GLN A 88 2.00 -0.37 0.43
C GLN A 88 2.02 -1.79 -0.14
N GLN A 89 1.19 -2.09 -1.15
CA GLN A 89 1.22 -3.37 -1.84
C GLN A 89 2.60 -3.66 -2.44
N GLN A 90 3.19 -2.68 -3.15
CA GLN A 90 4.52 -2.84 -3.76
C GLN A 90 5.60 -3.05 -2.70
N ALA A 91 5.63 -2.24 -1.64
CA ALA A 91 6.56 -2.39 -0.52
C ALA A 91 6.45 -3.77 0.13
N LEU A 92 5.22 -4.22 0.41
CA LEU A 92 4.97 -5.51 1.03
C LEU A 92 5.45 -6.67 0.16
N LEU A 93 5.21 -6.61 -1.15
CA LEU A 93 5.69 -7.62 -2.10
C LEU A 93 7.22 -7.68 -2.17
N VAL A 94 7.90 -6.52 -2.12
CA VAL A 94 9.37 -6.45 -2.06
C VAL A 94 9.87 -7.11 -0.78
N ILE A 95 9.32 -6.74 0.38
CA ILE A 95 9.70 -7.31 1.68
C ILE A 95 9.51 -8.84 1.65
N CYS A 96 8.35 -9.32 1.19
CA CYS A 96 8.06 -10.75 1.12
C CYS A 96 9.05 -11.49 0.21
N GLN A 97 9.33 -10.95 -0.97
CA GLN A 97 10.29 -11.54 -1.90
C GLN A 97 11.70 -11.62 -1.28
N LYS A 98 12.16 -10.54 -0.64
CA LYS A 98 13.52 -10.45 -0.10
C LYS A 98 13.72 -11.28 1.17
N LEU A 99 12.66 -11.48 1.96
CA LEU A 99 12.70 -12.29 3.19
C LEU A 99 12.27 -13.75 2.99
N GLY A 100 11.88 -14.14 1.76
CA GLY A 100 11.45 -15.51 1.44
C GLY A 100 10.09 -15.89 2.03
N ILE A 101 9.14 -14.95 2.05
CA ILE A 101 7.79 -15.13 2.60
C ILE A 101 6.80 -15.30 1.42
N ASP A 102 6.42 -16.53 1.11
CA ASP A 102 5.57 -16.86 -0.05
C ASP A 102 4.06 -16.93 0.26
N GLN A 103 3.69 -16.80 1.54
CA GLN A 103 2.30 -16.85 1.99
C GLN A 103 1.51 -15.65 1.46
N ASN A 104 0.25 -15.89 1.07
CA ASN A 104 -0.74 -14.89 0.67
C ASN A 104 -0.36 -13.98 -0.52
N ILE A 105 0.73 -14.25 -1.26
CA ILE A 105 1.21 -13.41 -2.37
C ILE A 105 0.13 -13.16 -3.43
N LYS A 106 -0.66 -14.20 -3.76
CA LYS A 106 -1.75 -14.07 -4.73
C LYS A 106 -2.79 -13.06 -4.26
N GLU A 107 -3.22 -13.15 -3.01
CA GLU A 107 -4.21 -12.26 -2.43
C GLU A 107 -3.72 -10.82 -2.33
N ILE A 108 -2.44 -10.62 -1.97
CA ILE A 108 -1.80 -9.29 -1.97
C ILE A 108 -1.87 -8.68 -3.38
N LYS A 109 -1.54 -9.45 -4.43
CA LYS A 109 -1.52 -8.98 -5.82
C LYS A 109 -2.91 -8.68 -6.38
N GLU A 110 -3.93 -9.42 -5.94
CA GLU A 110 -5.29 -9.36 -6.47
C GLU A 110 -6.23 -8.43 -5.66
N ILE A 111 -5.71 -7.68 -4.69
CA ILE A 111 -6.52 -6.81 -3.83
C ILE A 111 -7.28 -5.73 -4.62
N GLU A 112 -8.57 -5.58 -4.31
CA GLU A 112 -9.50 -4.75 -5.07
C GLU A 112 -9.15 -3.25 -5.04
N VAL A 113 -8.64 -2.73 -3.92
CA VAL A 113 -8.27 -1.30 -3.82
C VAL A 113 -7.26 -0.88 -4.90
N VAL A 114 -6.38 -1.79 -5.32
CA VAL A 114 -5.40 -1.53 -6.38
C VAL A 114 -6.05 -1.55 -7.76
N ALA A 115 -7.08 -2.37 -7.97
CA ALA A 115 -7.88 -2.32 -9.19
C ALA A 115 -8.58 -0.95 -9.32
N TYR A 116 -9.21 -0.46 -8.24
CA TYR A 116 -9.82 0.88 -8.21
C TYR A 116 -8.79 2.00 -8.39
N ARG A 117 -7.63 1.91 -7.74
CA ARG A 117 -6.51 2.83 -7.99
C ARG A 117 -6.16 2.87 -9.47
N ASN A 118 -6.07 1.71 -10.11
CA ASN A 118 -5.67 1.65 -11.51
C ASN A 118 -6.77 2.12 -12.46
N ASP A 119 -8.03 1.94 -12.09
CA ASP A 119 -9.18 2.45 -12.83
C ASP A 119 -9.24 3.99 -12.77
N PHE A 120 -9.12 4.57 -11.57
CA PHE A 120 -9.42 5.98 -11.31
C PHE A 120 -8.20 6.90 -11.13
N SER A 121 -7.06 6.37 -10.68
CA SER A 121 -5.90 7.18 -10.24
C SER A 121 -4.61 6.95 -11.02
N ALA A 122 -4.51 5.92 -11.87
CA ALA A 122 -3.34 5.67 -12.71
C ALA A 122 -3.18 6.61 -13.92
N HIS A 123 -4.14 7.53 -14.13
CA HIS A 123 -4.34 8.31 -15.36
C HIS A 123 -4.53 7.44 -16.62
N SER A 124 -5.67 7.65 -17.26
CA SER A 124 -6.14 6.90 -18.43
C SER A 124 -5.29 6.89 -19.72
N PRO A 125 -4.37 7.83 -20.00
CA PRO A 125 -3.58 7.75 -21.23
C PRO A 125 -2.64 6.53 -21.29
N ASN A 126 -2.41 5.86 -20.15
CA ASN A 126 -1.40 4.80 -20.01
C ASN A 126 -1.99 3.38 -19.96
N ARG A 127 -3.31 3.21 -20.04
CA ARG A 127 -3.94 1.89 -20.09
C ARG A 127 -4.33 1.53 -21.52
N GLY A 128 -3.56 0.59 -22.08
CA GLY A 128 -3.74 0.10 -23.44
C GLY A 128 -3.08 1.03 -24.47
N ARG A 129 -2.08 0.55 -25.22
CA ARG A 129 -1.76 1.18 -26.50
C ARG A 129 -2.80 0.68 -27.51
N GLY A 130 -3.64 1.56 -28.05
CA GLY A 130 -4.59 1.20 -29.13
C GLY A 130 -6.03 0.96 -28.68
N LYS A 131 -6.66 -0.15 -29.09
CA LYS A 131 -8.11 -0.38 -29.00
C LYS A 131 -8.69 -0.53 -27.58
N SER A 132 -7.85 -0.55 -26.55
CA SER A 132 -8.24 -0.76 -25.15
C SER A 132 -8.02 0.48 -24.27
N GLU A 133 -7.97 1.68 -24.86
CA GLU A 133 -7.84 2.97 -24.16
C GLU A 133 -9.13 3.32 -23.40
N HIS A 134 -9.13 3.17 -22.08
CA HIS A 134 -10.30 3.42 -21.24
C HIS A 134 -9.94 4.35 -20.07
N SER A 135 -10.66 5.46 -19.98
CA SER A 135 -10.68 6.32 -18.80
C SER A 135 -11.90 6.01 -17.94
N TYR A 136 -11.69 5.81 -16.64
CA TYR A 136 -12.79 5.95 -15.70
C TYR A 136 -12.87 7.42 -15.27
N ILE A 137 -14.06 7.99 -15.39
CA ILE A 137 -14.33 9.34 -14.87
C ILE A 137 -14.82 9.18 -13.44
N LEU A 138 -14.03 9.65 -12.47
CA LEU A 138 -14.43 9.69 -11.07
C LEU A 138 -15.55 10.73 -10.86
N ASP A 139 -16.70 10.28 -10.37
CA ASP A 139 -17.81 11.12 -9.98
C ASP A 139 -17.45 11.93 -8.73
N ARG A 140 -17.34 13.24 -8.90
CA ARG A 140 -16.91 14.16 -7.83
C ARG A 140 -17.94 14.29 -6.72
N HIS A 141 -19.22 14.12 -7.03
CA HIS A 141 -20.28 14.17 -6.02
C HIS A 141 -20.25 12.92 -5.15
N ALA A 142 -19.97 11.76 -5.75
CA ALA A 142 -19.84 10.49 -5.03
C ALA A 142 -18.71 10.52 -3.98
N MET A 143 -17.64 11.29 -4.20
CA MET A 143 -16.56 11.46 -3.21
C MET A 143 -17.06 12.03 -1.88
N ARG A 144 -18.09 12.90 -1.90
CA ARG A 144 -18.69 13.44 -0.66
C ARG A 144 -19.37 12.37 0.19
N GLU A 145 -19.76 11.26 -0.44
CA GLU A 145 -20.37 10.10 0.20
C GLU A 145 -19.34 8.99 0.48
N ALA A 146 -18.05 9.30 0.45
CA ALA A 146 -16.98 8.32 0.60
C ALA A 146 -16.99 7.21 -0.48
N LYS A 147 -17.43 7.53 -1.70
CA LYS A 147 -17.53 6.55 -2.80
C LYS A 147 -16.51 6.82 -3.90
N VAL A 148 -15.90 5.75 -4.40
CA VAL A 148 -15.16 5.74 -5.66
C VAL A 148 -16.12 5.21 -6.72
N LYS A 149 -16.70 6.12 -7.50
CA LYS A 149 -17.74 5.81 -8.48
C LYS A 149 -17.38 6.39 -9.83
N GLY A 150 -17.63 5.62 -10.89
CA GLY A 150 -17.53 6.14 -12.23
C GLY A 150 -17.73 5.08 -13.29
N TYR A 151 -17.54 5.50 -14.53
CA TYR A 151 -17.73 4.64 -15.68
C TYR A 151 -16.67 4.91 -16.75
N THR A 152 -16.49 3.92 -17.62
CA THR A 152 -15.82 4.08 -18.89
C THR A 152 -16.77 3.72 -20.03
N ALA A 153 -16.78 4.54 -21.08
CA ALA A 153 -17.61 4.35 -22.28
C ALA A 153 -16.86 3.67 -23.43
N ASN A 154 -15.55 3.44 -23.27
CA ASN A 154 -14.69 3.02 -24.36
C ASN A 154 -14.38 1.52 -24.37
N HIS A 155 -14.93 0.70 -23.46
CA HIS A 155 -14.59 -0.73 -23.36
C HIS A 155 -15.13 -1.57 -24.53
N GLU A 156 -14.43 -2.65 -24.90
CA GLU A 156 -14.85 -3.57 -25.98
C GLU A 156 -16.26 -4.15 -25.77
N THR A 157 -16.70 -4.23 -24.51
CA THR A 157 -18.02 -4.72 -24.11
C THR A 157 -19.04 -3.61 -23.81
N GLY A 158 -18.72 -2.34 -24.09
CA GLY A 158 -19.59 -1.19 -23.86
C GLY A 158 -19.31 -0.43 -22.55
N PHE A 159 -20.36 0.04 -21.88
CA PHE A 159 -20.24 0.81 -20.64
C PHE A 159 -19.87 -0.09 -19.47
N ILE A 160 -18.72 0.14 -18.84
CA ILE A 160 -18.38 -0.48 -17.54
C ILE A 160 -18.58 0.56 -16.44
N PHE A 161 -19.36 0.18 -15.44
CA PHE A 161 -19.59 0.96 -14.24
C PHE A 161 -18.87 0.32 -13.05
N ARG A 162 -18.23 1.15 -12.24
CA ARG A 162 -17.55 0.77 -10.99
C ARG A 162 -18.04 1.67 -9.88
N GLU A 163 -18.36 1.06 -8.74
CA GLU A 163 -18.72 1.78 -7.51
C GLU A 163 -18.21 0.98 -6.31
N ALA A 164 -17.58 1.64 -5.36
CA ALA A 164 -17.24 1.08 -4.06
C ALA A 164 -17.20 2.18 -3.00
N ASN A 165 -17.39 1.80 -1.75
CA ASN A 165 -17.07 2.66 -0.62
C ASN A 165 -15.55 2.63 -0.36
N ILE A 166 -14.91 3.79 -0.27
CA ILE A 166 -13.45 3.88 -0.12
C ILE A 166 -12.97 3.30 1.21
N TYR A 167 -13.74 3.45 2.30
CA TYR A 167 -13.38 2.86 3.58
C TYR A 167 -13.45 1.34 3.55
N SER A 168 -14.41 0.75 2.84
CA SER A 168 -14.47 -0.70 2.64
C SER A 168 -13.26 -1.23 1.86
N LEU A 169 -12.83 -0.52 0.82
CA LEU A 169 -11.62 -0.87 0.06
C LEU A 169 -10.36 -0.81 0.94
N ILE A 170 -10.21 0.28 1.70
CA ILE A 170 -9.09 0.48 2.63
C ILE A 170 -9.08 -0.60 3.70
N SER A 171 -10.22 -0.85 4.36
CA SER A 171 -10.35 -1.85 5.42
C SER A 171 -10.03 -3.27 4.92
N SER A 172 -10.47 -3.61 3.70
CA SER A 172 -10.15 -4.91 3.09
C SER A 172 -8.64 -5.05 2.86
N TRP A 173 -7.97 -3.98 2.43
CA TRP A 173 -6.53 -3.96 2.31
C TRP A 173 -5.82 -4.04 3.66
N ASP A 174 -6.28 -3.33 4.68
CA ASP A 174 -5.67 -3.36 6.02
C ASP A 174 -5.69 -4.74 6.65
N ILE A 175 -6.77 -5.51 6.45
CA ILE A 175 -6.83 -6.90 6.92
C ILE A 175 -5.72 -7.75 6.28
N VAL A 176 -5.49 -7.59 4.97
CA VAL A 176 -4.45 -8.33 4.24
C VAL A 176 -3.06 -7.86 4.66
N LEU A 177 -2.86 -6.54 4.76
CA LEU A 177 -1.61 -5.91 5.15
C LEU A 177 -1.19 -6.32 6.57
N GLU A 178 -2.10 -6.20 7.54
CA GLU A 178 -1.86 -6.59 8.93
C GLU A 178 -1.46 -8.06 9.03
N ARG A 179 -2.24 -8.96 8.41
CA ARG A 179 -1.96 -10.40 8.45
C ARG A 179 -0.60 -10.72 7.84
N GLN A 180 -0.21 -10.05 6.76
CA GLN A 180 1.10 -10.31 6.15
C GLN A 180 2.24 -9.69 6.97
N LEU A 181 2.06 -8.49 7.51
CA LEU A 181 3.03 -7.86 8.39
C LEU A 181 3.29 -8.69 9.65
N GLN A 182 2.29 -9.41 10.15
CA GLN A 182 2.48 -10.37 11.24
C GLN A 182 3.47 -11.49 10.86
N LEU A 183 3.40 -12.03 9.65
CA LEU A 183 4.37 -13.02 9.16
C LEU A 183 5.77 -12.42 8.98
N VAL A 184 5.85 -11.16 8.51
CA VAL A 184 7.11 -10.41 8.43
C VAL A 184 7.71 -10.22 9.83
N ALA A 185 6.89 -9.83 10.81
CA ALA A 185 7.32 -9.66 12.19
C ALA A 185 7.81 -10.97 12.79
N GLU A 186 7.11 -12.08 12.58
CA GLU A 186 7.56 -13.41 13.01
C GLU A 186 8.90 -13.78 12.37
N ARG A 187 9.08 -13.51 11.08
CA ARG A 187 10.34 -13.78 10.36
C ARG A 187 11.50 -12.94 10.90
N VAL A 188 11.28 -11.66 11.21
CA VAL A 188 12.35 -10.75 11.64
C VAL A 188 12.63 -10.88 13.14
N LEU A 189 11.58 -10.93 13.97
CA LEU A 189 11.70 -10.87 15.42
C LEU A 189 11.99 -12.24 16.06
N ASN A 190 11.46 -13.35 15.52
CA ASN A 190 11.74 -14.69 16.06
C ASN A 190 13.12 -15.23 15.63
N SER A 191 13.81 -14.56 14.70
CA SER A 191 15.23 -14.82 14.40
C SER A 191 16.16 -14.49 15.59
N LYS A 192 15.62 -13.95 16.69
CA LYS A 192 16.34 -13.67 17.96
C LYS A 192 16.48 -14.89 18.90
N THR A 193 15.91 -16.05 18.56
CA THR A 193 16.03 -17.32 19.35
C THR A 193 16.80 -18.38 18.60
#